data_AF-A0A7X2SYX0-F1
#
_entry.id   AF-A0A7X2SYX0-F1
#
_cell.length_a   1.000
_cell.length_b   1.000
_cell.length_c   1.000
_cell.angle_alpha   90.00
_cell.angle_beta   90.00
_cell.angle_gamma   90.00
#
_symmetry.space_group_name_H-M   'P 1'
#
loop_
_entity.id
_entity.type
_entity.pdbx_description
1 polymer ?
#
loop_
_entity_poly.entity_id
_entity_poly.type
_entity_poly.pdbx_seq_one_letter_code
_entity_poly.pdbx_strand_id
1 'polypeptide(L)'
;QPNLPVDIAVARLQVEAQMAVFLHRDHALAQLKTLSESELEGVRHLRLNTWVEASEPAPMGRIWSAPTYLLLLEMAEQGFGWTILPRWLVKQFGHGVLKELSMPGWPQHIAIEVVWSRRTPPGPAG
;
A
#
# COMPACT_ATOMS: atom_id res chain seq x y z
N GLN A 1 -16.83 12.31 8.32
CA GLN A 1 -15.75 12.53 9.30
C GLN A 1 -16.16 11.78 10.57
N PRO A 2 -15.41 10.79 11.05
CA PRO A 2 -15.78 10.08 12.27
C PRO A 2 -15.86 11.08 13.43
N ASN A 3 -16.87 10.93 14.28
CA ASN A 3 -17.09 11.80 15.43
C ASN A 3 -16.07 11.42 16.51
N LEU A 4 -14.88 11.99 16.42
CA LEU A 4 -13.80 11.72 17.36
C LEU A 4 -14.13 12.35 18.73
N PRO A 5 -13.78 11.67 19.83
CA PRO A 5 -13.91 12.22 21.18
C PRO A 5 -13.29 13.62 21.29
N VAL A 6 -13.92 14.49 22.10
CA VAL A 6 -13.52 15.89 22.26
C VAL A 6 -12.14 16.09 22.86
N ASP A 7 -11.54 15.05 23.45
CA ASP A 7 -10.19 15.04 24.00
C ASP A 7 -9.13 14.57 22.99
N ILE A 8 -9.51 14.28 21.74
CA ILE A 8 -8.60 13.95 20.64
C ILE A 8 -8.49 15.15 19.70
N ALA A 9 -7.26 15.55 19.39
CA ALA A 9 -6.94 16.48 18.33
C ALA A 9 -6.47 15.72 17.08
N VAL A 10 -6.70 16.33 15.92
CA VAL A 10 -6.34 15.76 14.61
C VAL A 10 -5.61 16.84 13.81
N ALA A 11 -4.53 16.46 13.13
CA ALA A 11 -3.94 17.25 12.06
C ALA A 11 -3.73 16.38 10.84
N ARG A 12 -4.04 16.93 9.67
CA ARG A 12 -3.62 16.34 8.40
C ARG A 12 -2.14 16.59 8.22
N LEU A 13 -1.38 15.52 8.00
CA LEU A 13 -0.01 15.67 7.56
C LEU A 13 0.00 16.09 6.10
N GLN A 14 0.82 17.07 5.77
CA GLN A 14 1.12 17.45 4.39
C GLN A 14 2.11 16.47 3.74
N VAL A 15 1.93 15.18 3.99
CA VAL A 15 2.67 14.11 3.33
C VAL A 15 1.76 13.57 2.25
N GLU A 16 2.08 13.85 0.98
CA GLU A 16 1.39 13.23 -0.16
C GLU A 16 1.79 11.75 -0.25
N ALA A 17 1.13 10.92 0.55
CA ALA A 17 1.34 9.49 0.52
C ALA A 17 0.60 8.90 -0.68
N GLN A 18 1.35 8.49 -1.70
CA GLN A 18 0.80 7.79 -2.86
C GLN A 18 1.03 6.28 -2.73
N MET A 19 0.02 5.49 -3.02
CA MET A 19 0.12 4.03 -3.23
C MET A 19 0.10 3.73 -4.72
N ALA A 20 0.85 2.72 -5.14
CA ALA A 20 0.79 2.21 -6.49
C ALA A 20 0.89 0.69 -6.52
N VAL A 21 0.53 0.10 -7.66
CA VAL A 21 0.65 -1.33 -7.90
C VAL A 21 2.05 -1.64 -8.40
N PHE A 22 2.70 -2.63 -7.79
CA PHE A 22 4.05 -3.07 -8.10
C PHE A 22 4.12 -4.56 -8.32
N LEU A 23 5.03 -4.97 -9.19
CA LEU A 23 5.53 -6.35 -9.25
C LEU A 23 6.97 -6.37 -9.77
N HIS A 24 7.59 -7.55 -9.79
CA HIS A 24 8.95 -7.71 -10.27
C HIS A 24 9.10 -7.31 -11.75
N ARG A 25 10.14 -6.53 -12.09
CA ARG A 25 10.34 -6.00 -13.45
C ARG A 25 10.52 -7.06 -14.55
N ASP A 26 10.99 -8.25 -14.18
CA ASP A 26 11.26 -9.33 -15.13
C ASP A 26 10.02 -10.17 -15.45
N HIS A 27 8.89 -9.91 -14.78
CA HIS A 27 7.64 -10.59 -15.08
C HIS A 27 7.05 -10.07 -16.41
N ALA A 28 6.41 -10.95 -17.18
CA ALA A 28 5.87 -10.60 -18.50
C ALA A 28 4.91 -9.40 -18.47
N LEU A 29 4.05 -9.33 -17.44
CA LEU A 29 3.12 -8.22 -17.26
C LEU A 29 3.79 -6.86 -17.02
N ALA A 30 5.04 -6.81 -16.52
CA ALA A 30 5.76 -5.56 -16.32
C ALA A 30 6.16 -4.86 -17.64
N GLN A 31 6.07 -5.58 -18.76
CA GLN A 31 6.38 -5.06 -20.10
C GLN A 31 5.16 -4.47 -20.81
N LEU A 32 3.95 -4.67 -20.27
CA LEU A 32 2.73 -4.11 -20.83
C LEU A 32 2.65 -2.61 -20.52
N LYS A 33 2.16 -1.84 -21.49
CA LYS A 33 2.06 -0.37 -21.35
C LYS A 33 0.97 0.05 -20.37
N THR A 34 -0.15 -0.67 -20.37
CA THR A 34 -1.29 -0.45 -19.50
C THR A 34 -1.85 -1.82 -19.16
N LEU A 35 -2.14 -2.06 -17.88
CA LEU A 35 -2.72 -3.31 -17.42
C LEU A 35 -4.16 -3.09 -16.94
N SER A 36 -4.99 -4.11 -17.13
CA SER A 36 -6.29 -4.23 -16.46
C SER A 36 -6.19 -5.11 -15.22
N GLU A 37 -7.18 -5.00 -14.33
CA GLU A 37 -7.28 -5.85 -13.15
C GLU A 37 -7.42 -7.34 -13.50
N SER A 38 -8.11 -7.66 -14.61
CA SER A 38 -8.27 -9.04 -15.10
C SER A 38 -6.95 -9.71 -15.49
N GLU A 39 -5.96 -8.95 -15.96
CA GLU A 39 -4.63 -9.51 -16.29
C GLU A 39 -3.84 -9.91 -15.03
N LEU A 40 -4.18 -9.32 -13.88
CA LEU A 40 -3.57 -9.66 -12.59
C LEU A 40 -4.23 -10.85 -11.90
N GLU A 41 -5.42 -11.30 -12.31
CA GLU A 41 -6.13 -12.43 -11.70
C GLU A 41 -5.31 -13.73 -11.71
N GLY A 42 -4.49 -13.93 -12.75
CA GLY A 42 -3.58 -15.07 -12.88
C GLY A 42 -2.32 -14.98 -12.02
N VAL A 43 -2.03 -13.80 -11.45
CA VAL A 43 -0.84 -13.55 -10.64
C VAL A 43 -1.24 -13.39 -9.18
N ARG A 44 -0.44 -13.98 -8.29
CA ARG A 44 -0.70 -13.92 -6.86
C ARG A 44 -0.70 -12.47 -6.36
N HIS A 45 -1.71 -12.11 -5.57
CA HIS A 45 -1.76 -10.84 -4.86
C HIS A 45 -1.09 -11.00 -3.48
N LEU A 46 -0.14 -10.12 -3.17
CA LEU A 46 0.51 -10.02 -1.87
C LEU A 46 -0.12 -8.85 -1.09
N ARG A 47 -0.82 -9.15 0.01
CA ARG A 47 -1.58 -8.15 0.81
C ARG A 47 -1.09 -8.07 2.25
N LEU A 48 -1.25 -6.92 2.89
CA LEU A 48 -1.08 -6.83 4.33
C LEU A 48 -2.17 -7.63 5.05
N ASN A 49 -1.79 -8.29 6.14
CA ASN A 49 -2.74 -8.79 7.15
C ASN A 49 -3.26 -7.61 7.97
N THR A 50 -4.19 -6.84 7.40
CA THR A 50 -4.92 -5.85 8.20
C THR A 50 -6.24 -6.45 8.66
N TRP A 51 -6.49 -6.39 9.97
CA TRP A 51 -7.77 -6.81 10.58
C TRP A 51 -8.97 -6.01 10.04
N VAL A 52 -8.70 -4.83 9.46
CA VAL A 52 -9.71 -3.83 9.08
C VAL A 52 -10.38 -4.13 7.73
N GLU A 53 -9.77 -4.94 6.86
CA GLU A 53 -10.29 -5.24 5.51
C GLU A 53 -11.18 -6.50 5.45
N ALA A 54 -11.80 -6.90 6.57
CA ALA A 54 -12.77 -8.00 6.59
C ALA A 54 -14.08 -7.70 5.81
N SER A 55 -14.22 -6.51 5.20
CA SER A 55 -15.42 -6.08 4.47
C SER A 55 -15.34 -6.26 2.95
N GLU A 56 -14.19 -6.63 2.39
CA GLU A 56 -14.11 -6.95 0.96
C GLU A 56 -14.42 -8.44 0.73
N PRO A 57 -15.23 -8.78 -0.30
CA PRO A 57 -15.48 -10.17 -0.63
C PRO A 57 -14.13 -10.88 -0.82
N ALA A 58 -13.99 -12.05 -0.19
CA ALA A 58 -12.77 -12.86 -0.27
C ALA A 58 -12.38 -13.01 -1.74
N PRO A 59 -11.24 -12.43 -2.18
CA PRO A 59 -10.92 -12.44 -3.59
C PRO A 59 -10.74 -13.87 -4.07
N MET A 60 -11.36 -14.20 -5.20
CA MET A 60 -11.20 -15.50 -5.84
C MET A 60 -9.79 -15.55 -6.45
N GLY A 61 -8.78 -15.95 -5.68
CA GLY A 61 -7.40 -15.97 -6.15
C GLY A 61 -6.36 -16.51 -5.16
N ARG A 62 -5.11 -16.62 -5.63
CA ARG A 62 -3.94 -16.89 -4.79
C ARG A 62 -3.58 -15.58 -4.07
N ILE A 63 -3.96 -15.45 -2.79
CA ILE A 63 -3.52 -14.35 -1.94
C ILE A 63 -2.51 -14.89 -0.95
N TRP A 64 -1.35 -14.25 -0.87
CA TRP A 64 -0.46 -14.44 0.28
C TRP A 64 -0.41 -13.16 1.08
N SER A 65 -0.29 -13.31 2.39
CA SER A 65 -0.32 -12.18 3.29
C SER A 65 0.95 -12.02 4.09
N ALA A 66 1.29 -10.77 4.36
CA ALA A 66 2.41 -10.39 5.19
C ALA A 66 1.96 -9.50 6.36
N PRO A 67 2.61 -9.60 7.52
CA PRO A 67 2.27 -8.78 8.67
C PRO A 67 2.78 -7.34 8.57
N THR A 68 3.69 -7.05 7.62
CA THR A 68 4.34 -5.75 7.48
C THR A 68 4.61 -5.40 6.02
N TYR A 69 4.72 -4.10 5.73
CA TYR A 69 5.05 -3.61 4.39
C TYR A 69 6.46 -4.01 3.93
N LEU A 70 7.40 -4.14 4.86
CA LEU A 70 8.76 -4.59 4.53
C LEU A 70 8.78 -6.02 4.03
N LEU A 71 8.00 -6.92 4.65
CA LEU A 71 7.90 -8.29 4.15
C LEU A 71 7.15 -8.35 2.81
N LEU A 72 6.11 -7.52 2.59
CA LEU A 72 5.47 -7.41 1.28
C LEU A 72 6.45 -6.98 0.19
N LEU A 73 7.27 -5.96 0.49
CA LEU A 73 8.30 -5.47 -0.41
C LEU A 73 9.25 -6.61 -0.77
N GLU A 74 9.83 -7.29 0.21
CA GLU A 74 10.75 -8.40 0.00
C GLU A 74 10.13 -9.53 -0.82
N MET A 75 8.88 -9.91 -0.55
CA MET A 75 8.19 -10.94 -1.33
C MET A 75 7.95 -10.53 -2.79
N ALA A 76 7.64 -9.25 -3.02
CA ALA A 76 7.49 -8.72 -4.37
C ALA A 76 8.85 -8.67 -5.10
N GLU A 77 9.93 -8.32 -4.40
CA GLU A 77 11.30 -8.34 -4.94
C GLU A 77 11.74 -9.75 -5.32
N GLN A 78 11.30 -10.78 -4.57
CA GLN A 78 11.51 -12.18 -4.91
C GLN A 78 10.57 -12.70 -6.02
N GLY A 79 9.68 -11.85 -6.55
CA GLY A 79 8.79 -12.20 -7.65
C GLY A 79 7.62 -13.10 -7.26
N PHE A 80 7.24 -13.15 -5.97
CA PHE A 80 6.15 -14.02 -5.53
C PHE A 80 4.74 -13.56 -5.96
N GLY A 81 4.61 -12.33 -6.47
CA GLY A 81 3.33 -11.79 -6.90
C GLY A 81 3.37 -10.29 -7.15
N TRP A 82 2.20 -9.69 -7.25
CA TRP A 82 2.00 -8.24 -7.29
C TRP A 82 1.48 -7.74 -5.95
N THR A 83 1.69 -6.46 -5.66
CA THR A 83 1.28 -5.85 -4.40
C THR A 83 0.98 -4.37 -4.56
N ILE A 84 0.27 -3.78 -3.61
CA ILE A 84 0.05 -2.34 -3.51
C ILE A 84 0.95 -1.81 -2.39
N LEU A 85 1.86 -0.91 -2.73
CA LEU A 85 2.84 -0.35 -1.79
C LEU A 85 2.88 1.18 -1.84
N PRO A 86 3.29 1.84 -0.75
CA PRO A 86 3.61 3.27 -0.80
C PRO A 86 4.77 3.52 -1.76
N ARG A 87 4.62 4.49 -2.67
CA ARG A 87 5.66 4.81 -3.66
C ARG A 87 6.97 5.22 -3.00
N TRP A 88 6.91 5.92 -1.87
CA TRP A 88 8.10 6.31 -1.12
C TRP A 88 8.88 5.10 -0.60
N LEU A 89 8.19 4.05 -0.17
CA LEU A 89 8.80 2.83 0.36
C LEU A 89 9.57 2.11 -0.74
N VAL A 90 8.97 1.93 -1.92
CA VAL A 90 9.64 1.31 -3.07
C VAL A 90 10.78 2.18 -3.58
N LYS A 91 10.61 3.51 -3.63
CA LYS A 91 11.66 4.43 -4.06
C LYS A 91 12.89 4.36 -3.15
N GLN A 92 12.68 4.21 -1.84
CA GLN A 92 13.75 4.22 -0.84
C GLN A 92 14.39 2.84 -0.63
N PHE A 93 13.60 1.76 -0.70
CA PHE A 93 14.04 0.42 -0.29
C PHE A 93 13.81 -0.67 -1.34
N GLY A 94 13.16 -0.41 -2.48
CA GLY A 94 12.78 -1.44 -3.45
C GLY A 94 13.87 -1.85 -4.45
N HIS A 95 15.13 -1.55 -4.12
CA HIS A 95 16.38 -1.91 -4.82
C HIS A 95 16.40 -1.76 -6.35
N GLY A 96 15.46 -1.00 -6.91
CA GLY A 96 15.25 -0.94 -8.34
C GLY A 96 15.04 -2.33 -8.95
N VAL A 97 14.24 -3.22 -8.34
CA VAL A 97 13.82 -4.49 -8.98
C VAL A 97 12.30 -4.53 -9.23
N LEU A 98 11.54 -3.69 -8.54
CA LEU A 98 10.11 -3.55 -8.77
C LEU A 98 9.81 -2.55 -9.91
N LYS A 99 8.69 -2.80 -10.60
CA LYS A 99 8.12 -1.94 -11.62
C LYS A 99 6.74 -1.48 -11.16
N GLU A 100 6.53 -0.17 -11.13
CA GLU A 100 5.21 0.44 -10.97
C GLU A 100 4.38 0.14 -12.24
N LEU A 101 3.19 -0.42 -12.05
CA LEU A 101 2.27 -0.72 -13.14
C LEU A 101 1.37 0.46 -13.47
N SER A 102 1.20 0.72 -14.76
CA SER A 102 0.21 1.68 -15.24
C SER A 102 -1.14 0.99 -15.34
N MET A 103 -2.04 1.33 -14.40
CA MET A 103 -3.39 0.79 -14.32
C MET A 103 -4.41 1.92 -14.13
N PRO A 104 -5.64 1.79 -14.66
CA PRO A 104 -6.71 2.74 -14.36
C PRO A 104 -6.93 2.87 -12.85
N GLY A 105 -7.07 4.10 -12.36
CA GLY A 105 -7.29 4.37 -10.93
C GLY A 105 -6.04 4.34 -10.05
N TRP A 106 -4.84 4.12 -10.62
CA TRP A 106 -3.55 4.16 -9.92
C TRP A 106 -2.61 5.21 -10.52
N PRO A 107 -1.71 5.83 -9.71
CA PRO A 107 -1.58 5.69 -8.26
C PRO A 107 -2.71 6.35 -7.47
N GLN A 108 -2.95 5.86 -6.25
CA GLN A 108 -3.96 6.42 -5.33
C GLN A 108 -3.32 7.31 -4.28
N HIS A 109 -3.97 8.41 -3.93
CA HIS A 109 -3.54 9.29 -2.84
C HIS A 109 -4.17 8.86 -1.52
N ILE A 110 -3.36 8.77 -0.47
CA ILE A 110 -3.79 8.53 0.91
C ILE A 110 -3.62 9.81 1.70
N ALA A 111 -4.70 10.25 2.34
CA ALA A 111 -4.64 11.28 3.36
C ALA A 111 -4.15 10.65 4.68
N ILE A 112 -3.03 11.14 5.20
CA ILE A 112 -2.55 10.74 6.53
C ILE A 112 -2.99 11.78 7.56
N GLU A 113 -3.67 11.30 8.60
CA GLU A 113 -4.11 12.10 9.74
C GLU A 113 -3.36 11.63 10.99
N VAL A 114 -2.73 12.57 11.70
CA VAL A 114 -2.15 12.32 13.03
C VAL A 114 -3.19 12.67 14.06
N VAL A 115 -3.35 11.78 15.03
CA VAL A 115 -4.26 11.97 16.17
C VAL A 115 -3.45 11.95 17.46
N TRP A 116 -3.76 12.85 18.38
CA TRP A 116 -3.13 12.90 19.69
C TRP A 116 -4.11 13.33 20.77
N SER A 117 -3.77 13.03 22.03
CA SER A 117 -4.56 13.49 23.17
C SER A 117 -4.36 14.98 23.40
N ARG A 118 -5.45 15.73 23.49
CA ARG A 118 -5.44 17.13 23.96
C ARG A 118 -5.01 17.26 25.42
N ARG A 119 -5.14 16.19 26.21
CA ARG A 119 -4.81 16.18 27.65
C ARG A 119 -3.31 16.04 27.88
N THR A 120 -2.63 15.34 26.98
CA THR A 120 -1.18 15.14 27.01
C THR A 120 -0.65 15.44 25.61
N PRO A 121 -0.51 16.73 25.25
CA PRO A 121 -0.04 17.10 23.93
C PRO A 121 1.37 16.54 23.70
N PRO A 122 1.71 16.22 22.45
CA PRO A 122 3.04 15.77 22.11
C PRO A 122 4.11 16.81 22.51
N GLY A 123 5.31 16.33 22.82
CA GLY A 123 6.44 17.19 23.15
C GLY A 123 6.91 18.02 21.96
N PRO A 124 8.02 18.77 22.09
CA PRO A 124 8.55 19.62 21.00
C PRO A 124 8.87 18.87 19.70
N ALA A 125 9.03 17.55 19.77
CA ALA A 125 9.31 16.67 18.64
C ALA A 125 8.05 16.08 17.96
N GLY A 126 6.85 16.41 18.44
CA GLY A 126 5.60 15.78 17.99
C GLY A 126 5.30 14.47 18.69
#